data_AF-A0A834E979-F1
#
_entry.id   AF-A0A834E979-F1
#
_cell.length_a   1.000
_cell.length_b   1.000
_cell.length_c   1.000
_cell.angle_alpha   90.00
_cell.angle_beta   90.00
_cell.angle_gamma   90.00
#
_symmetry.space_group_name_H-M   'P 1'
#
loop_
_entity.id
_entity.type
_entity.pdbx_description
1 polymer ?
#
loop_
_entity_poly.entity_id
_entity_poly.type
_entity_poly.pdbx_seq_one_letter_code
_entity_poly.pdbx_strand_id
1 'polypeptide(L)'
;MRKGVESNQKSSFQEIPKLNEELLSKQKQLEKIESGELGLNKIWINITDMNKQISLLNSAVNHLKANVKSAADLTSLPVTVEGLQKSVASIGSTLNSVHLAVEAMQKTVDEHKKAMELLQSNMNQHSLETRGSNQIIPSPSAPSELDNKTHSENLKQMRDRAATLKRESLHQVTSRTDTVKTQSMKKEDSSDAQVSKLREKLQLISALANKPESNRPPETTHEEQVQSVTSKPSALPEFPQSLGDHTEKAAQLRPVSLPGISSIKDLQDFFHKTGQNMDGKLTYQEIWNSLGSAAPAPESLREFDADGDGRYSFLELRAALGV
;
A
#
# COMPACT_ATOMS: atom_id res chain seq x y z
N MET A 1 -90.72 -52.22 -11.96
CA MET A 1 -89.29 -51.83 -11.91
C MET A 1 -89.02 -50.79 -13.01
N ARG A 2 -89.31 -49.49 -12.79
CA ARG A 2 -89.11 -48.45 -13.85
C ARG A 2 -88.88 -47.02 -13.33
N LYS A 3 -88.48 -46.84 -12.06
CA LYS A 3 -88.24 -45.50 -11.47
C LYS A 3 -86.76 -45.14 -11.27
N GLY A 4 -85.81 -46.03 -11.59
CA GLY A 4 -84.38 -45.78 -11.36
C GLY A 4 -83.63 -45.11 -12.53
N VAL A 5 -84.16 -45.19 -13.76
CA VAL A 5 -83.40 -44.79 -14.96
C VAL A 5 -83.63 -43.33 -15.39
N GLU A 6 -84.76 -42.73 -15.02
CA GLU A 6 -85.09 -41.33 -15.38
C GLU A 6 -84.42 -40.28 -14.46
N SER A 7 -83.99 -40.66 -13.25
CA SER A 7 -83.35 -39.71 -12.32
C SER A 7 -81.89 -39.41 -12.70
N ASN A 8 -81.20 -40.34 -13.37
CA ASN A 8 -79.80 -40.19 -13.78
C ASN A 8 -79.64 -39.35 -15.06
N GLN A 9 -80.66 -39.30 -15.93
CA GLN A 9 -80.61 -38.41 -17.11
C GLN A 9 -80.90 -36.95 -16.74
N LYS A 10 -81.81 -36.69 -15.79
CA LYS A 10 -82.12 -35.31 -15.36
C LYS A 10 -80.98 -34.64 -14.59
N SER A 11 -80.17 -35.39 -13.84
CA SER A 11 -78.97 -34.85 -13.20
C SER A 11 -77.91 -34.44 -14.23
N SER A 12 -77.72 -35.24 -15.28
CA SER A 12 -76.74 -35.00 -16.33
C SER A 12 -77.01 -33.71 -17.13
N PHE A 13 -78.27 -33.38 -17.42
CA PHE A 13 -78.63 -32.14 -18.13
C PHE A 13 -78.39 -30.86 -17.32
N GLN A 14 -78.36 -30.94 -15.98
CA GLN A 14 -78.09 -29.79 -15.11
C GLN A 14 -76.61 -29.66 -14.74
N GLU A 15 -75.81 -30.70 -15.01
CA GLU A 15 -74.37 -30.75 -14.73
C GLU A 15 -73.53 -30.06 -15.82
N ILE A 16 -73.92 -30.22 -17.09
CA ILE A 16 -73.21 -29.62 -18.24
C ILE A 16 -73.13 -28.08 -18.15
N PRO A 17 -74.23 -27.34 -17.82
CA PRO A 17 -74.16 -25.89 -17.65
C PRO A 17 -73.26 -25.46 -16.49
N LYS A 18 -73.27 -26.22 -15.38
CA LYS A 18 -72.41 -25.96 -14.21
C LYS A 18 -70.94 -26.15 -14.51
N LEU A 19 -70.59 -27.21 -15.23
CA LEU A 19 -69.22 -27.46 -15.68
C LEU A 19 -68.72 -26.34 -16.60
N ASN A 20 -69.60 -25.82 -17.45
CA ASN A 20 -69.26 -24.69 -18.32
C ASN A 20 -69.02 -23.38 -17.55
N GLU A 21 -69.84 -23.08 -16.53
CA GLU A 21 -69.58 -21.95 -15.62
C GLU A 21 -68.27 -22.14 -14.86
N GLU A 22 -67.98 -23.35 -14.36
CA GLU A 22 -66.73 -23.62 -13.67
C GLU A 22 -65.52 -23.45 -14.60
N LEU A 23 -65.59 -23.97 -15.83
CA LEU A 23 -64.56 -23.82 -16.85
C LEU A 23 -64.29 -22.34 -17.15
N LEU A 24 -65.34 -21.54 -17.34
CA LEU A 24 -65.23 -20.11 -17.59
C LEU A 24 -64.59 -19.37 -16.41
N SER A 25 -64.94 -19.78 -15.18
CA SER A 25 -64.32 -19.22 -13.96
C SER A 25 -62.83 -19.53 -13.88
N LYS A 26 -62.41 -20.76 -14.22
CA LYS A 26 -61.00 -21.18 -14.22
C LYS A 26 -60.23 -20.49 -15.34
N GLN A 27 -60.83 -20.30 -16.51
CA GLN A 27 -60.25 -19.54 -17.62
C GLN A 27 -59.93 -18.10 -17.17
N LYS A 28 -60.88 -17.43 -16.51
CA LYS A 28 -60.68 -16.07 -15.99
C LYS A 28 -59.63 -16.00 -14.88
N GLN A 29 -59.52 -17.03 -14.04
CA GLN A 29 -58.45 -17.13 -13.05
C GLN A 29 -57.08 -17.30 -13.71
N LEU A 30 -56.96 -18.15 -14.74
CA LEU A 30 -55.75 -18.33 -15.52
C LEU A 30 -55.30 -17.02 -16.18
N GLU A 31 -56.22 -16.29 -16.79
CA GLU A 31 -55.95 -15.00 -17.42
C GLU A 31 -55.44 -13.96 -16.39
N LYS A 32 -55.98 -13.98 -15.16
CA LYS A 32 -55.50 -13.16 -14.04
C LYS A 32 -54.11 -13.58 -13.55
N ILE A 33 -53.78 -14.87 -13.58
CA ILE A 33 -52.46 -15.40 -13.22
C ILE A 33 -51.43 -15.09 -14.32
N GLU A 34 -51.83 -15.06 -15.58
CA GLU A 34 -50.94 -14.80 -16.70
C GLU A 34 -50.65 -13.30 -16.87
N SER A 35 -51.70 -12.49 -16.88
CA SER A 35 -51.66 -11.08 -17.31
C SER A 35 -52.08 -10.07 -16.23
N GLY A 36 -52.60 -10.54 -15.10
CA GLY A 36 -53.06 -9.67 -14.03
C GLY A 36 -51.94 -8.90 -13.34
N GLU A 37 -52.32 -8.00 -12.43
CA GLU A 37 -51.41 -7.11 -11.70
C GLU A 37 -50.39 -7.86 -10.81
N LEU A 38 -50.72 -9.09 -10.42
CA LEU A 38 -49.85 -10.06 -9.74
C LEU A 38 -49.49 -11.26 -10.65
N GLY A 39 -49.70 -11.10 -11.95
CA GLY A 39 -49.50 -12.15 -12.93
C GLY A 39 -48.03 -12.46 -13.15
N LEU A 40 -47.77 -13.64 -13.71
CA LEU A 40 -46.43 -14.18 -13.94
C LEU A 40 -45.55 -13.22 -14.75
N ASN A 41 -46.12 -12.51 -15.73
CA ASN A 41 -45.40 -11.52 -16.52
C ASN A 41 -44.85 -10.37 -15.64
N LYS A 42 -45.66 -9.83 -14.74
CA LYS A 42 -45.24 -8.75 -13.83
C LYS A 42 -44.17 -9.22 -12.86
N ILE A 43 -44.33 -10.42 -12.31
CA ILE A 43 -43.32 -11.06 -11.44
C ILE A 43 -42.01 -11.23 -12.20
N TRP A 44 -42.06 -11.70 -13.45
CA TRP A 44 -40.87 -11.91 -14.27
C TRP A 44 -40.14 -10.60 -14.60
N ILE A 45 -40.87 -9.53 -14.93
CA ILE A 45 -40.30 -8.18 -15.11
C ILE A 45 -39.62 -7.71 -13.82
N ASN A 46 -40.29 -7.85 -12.67
CA ASN A 46 -39.73 -7.44 -11.38
C ASN A 46 -38.46 -8.25 -11.02
N ILE A 47 -38.46 -9.56 -11.23
CA ILE A 47 -37.27 -10.42 -11.03
C ILE A 47 -36.13 -9.98 -11.94
N THR A 48 -36.43 -9.70 -13.21
CA THR A 48 -35.42 -9.23 -14.18
C THR A 48 -34.83 -7.89 -13.74
N ASP A 49 -35.66 -6.97 -13.24
CA ASP A 49 -35.20 -5.66 -12.77
C ASP A 49 -34.36 -5.77 -11.49
N MET A 50 -34.81 -6.58 -10.52
CA MET A 50 -34.01 -6.88 -9.32
C MET A 50 -32.65 -7.48 -9.67
N ASN A 51 -32.58 -8.39 -10.66
CA ASN A 51 -31.30 -8.95 -11.11
C ASN A 51 -30.36 -7.88 -11.72
N LYS A 52 -30.90 -6.89 -12.45
CA LYS A 52 -30.11 -5.76 -12.95
C LYS A 52 -29.59 -4.91 -11.81
N GLN A 53 -30.42 -4.63 -10.81
CA GLN A 53 -30.03 -3.88 -9.61
C GLN A 53 -28.93 -4.63 -8.82
N ILE A 54 -29.05 -5.95 -8.65
CA ILE A 54 -28.02 -6.79 -8.02
C ILE A 54 -26.70 -6.71 -8.79
N SER A 55 -26.75 -6.74 -10.13
CA SER A 55 -25.55 -6.61 -10.96
C SER A 55 -24.86 -5.25 -10.82
N LEU A 56 -25.64 -4.17 -10.79
CA LEU A 56 -25.13 -2.82 -10.53
C LEU A 56 -24.51 -2.71 -9.12
N LEU A 57 -25.18 -3.28 -8.12
CA LEU A 57 -24.69 -3.30 -6.74
C LEU A 57 -23.36 -4.06 -6.65
N ASN A 58 -23.24 -5.21 -7.32
CA ASN A 58 -22.00 -5.98 -7.35
C ASN A 58 -20.84 -5.18 -7.99
N SER A 59 -21.11 -4.44 -9.06
CA SER A 59 -20.13 -3.53 -9.67
C SER A 59 -19.69 -2.43 -8.69
N ALA A 60 -20.63 -1.79 -8.00
CA ALA A 60 -20.34 -0.75 -7.02
C ALA A 60 -19.51 -1.28 -5.84
N VAL A 61 -19.83 -2.48 -5.34
CA VAL A 61 -19.06 -3.15 -4.28
C VAL A 61 -17.64 -3.45 -4.73
N ASN A 62 -17.44 -3.93 -5.96
CA ASN A 62 -16.11 -4.18 -6.50
C ASN A 62 -15.29 -2.88 -6.64
N HIS A 63 -15.92 -1.79 -7.09
CA HIS A 63 -15.28 -0.47 -7.12
C HIS A 63 -14.88 0.02 -5.72
N LEU A 64 -15.77 -0.10 -4.74
CA LEU A 64 -15.48 0.26 -3.34
C LEU A 64 -14.33 -0.59 -2.78
N LYS A 65 -14.31 -1.89 -3.05
CA LYS A 65 -13.24 -2.80 -2.65
C LYS A 65 -11.89 -2.38 -3.24
N ALA A 66 -11.86 -2.01 -4.53
CA ALA A 66 -10.65 -1.50 -5.17
C ALA A 66 -10.18 -0.20 -4.51
N ASN A 67 -11.10 0.75 -4.26
CA ASN A 67 -10.79 2.02 -3.60
C ASN A 67 -10.26 1.83 -2.17
N VAL A 68 -10.85 0.93 -1.38
CA VAL A 68 -10.36 0.60 -0.02
C VAL A 68 -8.96 0.00 -0.08
N LYS A 69 -8.68 -0.86 -1.06
CA LYS A 69 -7.33 -1.43 -1.25
C LYS A 69 -6.31 -0.35 -1.60
N SER A 70 -6.64 0.58 -2.48
CA SER A 70 -5.79 1.74 -2.80
C SER A 70 -5.62 2.68 -1.59
N ALA A 71 -6.65 2.83 -0.75
CA ALA A 71 -6.54 3.58 0.49
C ALA A 71 -5.64 2.88 1.52
N ALA A 72 -5.57 1.55 1.52
CA ALA A 72 -4.62 0.81 2.35
C ALA A 72 -3.16 1.15 2.00
N ASP A 73 -2.85 1.40 0.72
CA ASP A 73 -1.51 1.88 0.34
C ASP A 73 -1.20 3.26 0.95
N LEU A 74 -2.21 4.13 1.13
CA LEU A 74 -2.05 5.41 1.84
C LEU A 74 -1.69 5.21 3.33
N THR A 75 -2.12 4.11 3.96
CA THR A 75 -1.74 3.80 5.35
C THR A 75 -0.26 3.47 5.50
N SER A 76 0.40 3.04 4.42
CA SER A 76 1.85 2.80 4.41
C SER A 76 2.68 4.06 4.18
N LEU A 77 2.05 5.15 3.72
CA LEU A 77 2.71 6.41 3.40
C LEU A 77 3.48 7.03 4.58
N PRO A 78 3.00 7.02 5.84
CA PRO A 78 3.76 7.51 6.98
C PRO A 78 5.11 6.80 7.16
N VAL A 79 5.15 5.48 6.93
CA VAL A 79 6.39 4.68 7.03
C VAL A 79 7.36 5.07 5.92
N THR A 80 6.87 5.27 4.70
CA THR A 80 7.69 5.74 3.57
C THR A 80 8.23 7.14 3.82
N VAL A 81 7.42 8.03 4.38
CA VAL A 81 7.82 9.40 4.76
C VAL A 81 8.87 9.37 5.86
N GLU A 82 8.71 8.53 6.89
CA GLU A 82 9.69 8.36 7.96
C GLU A 82 11.04 7.86 7.42
N GLY A 83 11.02 6.88 6.50
CA GLY A 83 12.21 6.40 5.81
C GLY A 83 12.92 7.51 5.03
N LEU A 84 12.17 8.34 4.30
CA LEU A 84 12.70 9.48 3.57
C LEU A 84 13.30 10.53 4.52
N GLN A 85 12.62 10.85 5.63
CA GLN A 85 13.12 11.79 6.64
C GLN A 85 14.47 11.33 7.22
N LYS A 86 14.61 10.04 7.53
CA LYS A 86 15.89 9.47 7.99
C LYS A 86 16.99 9.57 6.93
N SER A 87 16.64 9.32 5.66
CA SER A 87 17.58 9.47 4.54
C SER A 87 18.04 10.93 4.38
N VAL A 88 17.11 11.88 4.40
CA VAL A 88 17.42 13.33 4.32
C VAL A 88 18.30 13.78 5.48
N ALA A 89 18.01 13.34 6.72
CA ALA A 89 18.85 13.64 7.88
C ALA A 89 20.27 13.07 7.70
N SER A 90 20.39 11.84 7.19
CA SER A 90 21.68 11.23 6.89
C SER A 90 22.45 12.03 5.83
N ILE A 91 21.81 12.42 4.74
CA ILE A 91 22.41 13.25 3.68
C ILE A 91 22.86 14.59 4.26
N GLY A 92 22.05 15.24 5.10
CA GLY A 92 22.41 16.48 5.78
C GLY A 92 23.68 16.32 6.64
N SER A 93 23.81 15.22 7.37
CA SER A 93 25.00 14.93 8.18
C SER A 93 26.26 14.72 7.33
N THR A 94 26.15 13.98 6.22
CA THR A 94 27.24 13.78 5.28
C THR A 94 27.66 15.10 4.63
N LEU A 95 26.69 15.92 4.21
CA LEU A 95 26.95 17.22 3.61
C LEU A 95 27.67 18.15 4.58
N ASN A 96 27.25 18.19 5.85
CA ASN A 96 27.93 18.98 6.88
C ASN A 96 29.38 18.50 7.09
N SER A 97 29.60 17.18 7.09
CA SER A 97 30.95 16.62 7.21
C SER A 97 31.84 16.97 6.02
N VAL A 98 31.29 16.94 4.79
CA VAL A 98 32.00 17.36 3.58
C VAL A 98 32.31 18.87 3.65
N HIS A 99 31.37 19.69 4.10
CA HIS A 99 31.58 21.13 4.27
C HIS A 99 32.75 21.43 5.21
N LEU A 100 32.80 20.80 6.38
CA LEU A 100 33.90 20.93 7.33
C LEU A 100 35.24 20.46 6.75
N ALA A 101 35.23 19.37 5.96
CA ALA A 101 36.44 18.88 5.31
C ALA A 101 36.95 19.88 4.25
N VAL A 102 36.06 20.48 3.46
CA VAL A 102 36.39 21.52 2.48
C VAL A 102 36.97 22.76 3.16
N GLU A 103 36.39 23.19 4.28
CA GLU A 103 36.89 24.33 5.05
C GLU A 103 38.31 24.07 5.58
N ALA A 104 38.56 22.88 6.12
CA ALA A 104 39.90 22.47 6.57
C ALA A 104 40.92 22.41 5.41
N MET A 105 40.51 21.91 4.24
CA MET A 105 41.35 21.93 3.05
C MET A 105 41.66 23.36 2.60
N GLN A 106 40.66 24.25 2.59
CA GLN A 106 40.83 25.64 2.19
C GLN A 106 41.85 26.35 3.09
N LYS A 107 41.75 26.16 4.41
CA LYS A 107 42.73 26.69 5.36
C LYS A 107 44.14 26.17 5.08
N THR A 108 44.27 24.87 4.81
CA THR A 108 45.57 24.24 4.49
C THR A 108 46.16 24.80 3.18
N VAL A 109 45.32 25.04 2.18
CA VAL A 109 45.72 25.67 0.90
C VAL A 109 46.21 27.10 1.13
N ASP A 110 45.53 27.88 1.96
CA ASP A 110 45.93 29.26 2.28
C ASP A 110 47.26 29.31 3.05
N GLU A 111 47.47 28.40 4.00
CA GLU A 111 48.75 28.25 4.71
C GLU A 111 49.88 27.86 3.74
N HIS A 112 49.64 26.91 2.84
CA HIS A 112 50.62 26.52 1.83
C HIS A 112 50.93 27.67 0.86
N LYS A 113 49.93 28.47 0.47
CA LYS A 113 50.13 29.66 -0.38
C LYS A 113 51.08 30.66 0.29
N LYS A 114 50.85 30.97 1.58
CA LYS A 114 51.71 31.88 2.36
C LYS A 114 53.14 31.36 2.48
N ALA A 115 53.31 30.06 2.76
CA ALA A 115 54.63 29.44 2.85
C ALA A 115 55.39 29.49 1.52
N MET A 116 54.67 29.29 0.40
CA MET A 116 55.24 29.37 -0.94
C MET A 116 55.65 30.80 -1.31
N GLU A 117 54.82 31.81 -0.99
CA GLU A 117 55.17 33.22 -1.18
C GLU A 117 56.43 33.59 -0.38
N LEU A 118 56.54 33.16 0.88
CA LEU A 118 57.73 33.38 1.72
C LEU A 118 59.00 32.75 1.10
N LEU A 119 58.90 31.50 0.63
CA LEU A 119 60.02 30.83 -0.05
C LEU A 119 60.43 31.55 -1.34
N GLN A 120 59.46 32.05 -2.11
CA GLN A 120 59.72 32.80 -3.34
C GLN A 120 60.40 34.15 -3.05
N SER A 121 59.96 34.87 -2.01
CA SER A 121 60.63 36.09 -1.53
C SER A 121 62.07 35.83 -1.13
N ASN A 122 62.33 34.76 -0.36
CA ASN A 122 63.69 34.39 0.06
C ASN A 122 64.58 34.04 -1.14
N MET A 123 64.07 33.30 -2.13
CA MET A 123 64.82 32.95 -3.33
C MET A 123 65.17 34.18 -4.19
N ASN A 124 64.23 35.13 -4.32
CA ASN A 124 64.46 36.38 -5.04
C ASN A 124 65.50 37.26 -4.33
N GLN A 125 65.50 37.30 -3.00
CA GLN A 125 66.49 38.04 -2.21
C GLN A 125 67.91 37.48 -2.38
N HIS A 126 68.07 36.15 -2.34
CA HIS A 126 69.36 35.49 -2.59
C HIS A 126 69.87 35.71 -4.03
N SER A 127 68.97 35.82 -5.02
CA SER A 127 69.34 36.13 -6.40
C SER A 127 69.88 37.56 -6.56
N LEU A 128 69.32 38.53 -5.82
CA LEU A 128 69.80 39.93 -5.80
C LEU A 128 71.16 40.05 -5.11
N GLU A 129 71.38 39.34 -4.00
CA GLU A 129 72.67 39.30 -3.30
C GLU A 129 73.78 38.64 -4.14
N THR A 130 73.44 37.59 -4.91
CA THR A 130 74.42 36.93 -5.81
C THR A 130 74.78 37.79 -7.03
N ARG A 131 73.90 38.68 -7.48
CA ARG A 131 74.14 39.58 -8.62
C ARG A 131 74.90 40.86 -8.24
N GLY A 132 74.89 41.25 -6.97
CA GLY A 132 75.58 42.43 -6.44
C GLY A 132 77.10 42.28 -6.26
N SER A 133 77.65 41.06 -6.25
CA SER A 133 79.07 40.81 -5.94
C SER A 133 80.02 40.73 -7.14
N ASN A 134 79.57 41.01 -8.37
CA ASN A 134 80.43 40.93 -9.55
C ASN A 134 80.77 42.32 -10.13
N GLN A 135 81.76 43.00 -9.54
CA GLN A 135 82.66 43.88 -10.32
C GLN A 135 84.02 44.12 -9.62
N ILE A 136 85.06 43.74 -10.37
CA ILE A 136 86.47 44.19 -10.35
C ILE A 136 87.46 43.42 -9.43
N ILE A 137 88.33 42.64 -10.09
CA ILE A 137 89.59 42.01 -9.60
C ILE A 137 90.75 43.02 -9.74
N PRO A 138 91.93 42.85 -9.07
CA PRO A 138 92.96 41.92 -9.56
C PRO A 138 93.63 41.04 -8.48
N SER A 139 93.90 39.79 -8.87
CA SER A 139 94.70 38.71 -8.24
C SER A 139 96.13 39.14 -7.84
N PRO A 140 96.90 38.41 -6.96
CA PRO A 140 96.98 36.94 -6.96
C PRO A 140 97.19 36.15 -5.64
N SER A 141 96.87 34.85 -5.74
CA SER A 141 97.41 33.68 -5.01
C SER A 141 97.00 33.40 -3.55
N ALA A 142 96.04 32.47 -3.37
CA ALA A 142 96.10 31.31 -2.46
C ALA A 142 94.83 30.43 -2.65
N PRO A 143 94.91 29.09 -2.72
CA PRO A 143 93.73 28.23 -2.82
C PRO A 143 93.13 28.01 -1.43
N SER A 144 91.99 28.67 -1.13
CA SER A 144 91.18 28.35 0.05
C SER A 144 89.99 27.50 -0.38
N GLU A 145 90.17 26.20 -0.24
CA GLU A 145 89.19 25.14 -0.39
C GLU A 145 88.25 25.12 0.84
N LEU A 146 87.36 26.11 0.98
CA LEU A 146 86.41 26.13 2.09
C LEU A 146 85.17 27.00 1.82
N ASP A 147 84.30 26.62 0.88
CA ASP A 147 82.92 27.13 0.92
C ASP A 147 81.84 26.33 0.16
N ASN A 148 82.19 25.23 -0.50
CA ASN A 148 81.24 24.42 -1.28
C ASN A 148 80.54 23.31 -0.49
N LYS A 149 81.07 22.92 0.68
CA LYS A 149 80.55 21.80 1.48
C LYS A 149 79.30 22.20 2.29
N THR A 150 79.33 23.35 2.96
CA THR A 150 78.26 23.81 3.86
C THR A 150 76.95 24.10 3.12
N HIS A 151 77.02 24.68 1.93
CA HIS A 151 75.82 25.00 1.14
C HIS A 151 75.16 23.73 0.57
N SER A 152 75.95 22.71 0.21
CA SER A 152 75.44 21.43 -0.29
C SER A 152 74.73 20.59 0.77
N GLU A 153 75.22 20.64 2.02
CA GLU A 153 74.64 19.95 3.16
C GLU A 153 73.31 20.58 3.59
N ASN A 154 73.21 21.93 3.57
CA ASN A 154 71.97 22.63 3.89
C ASN A 154 70.87 22.35 2.85
N LEU A 155 71.22 22.33 1.56
CA LEU A 155 70.26 22.00 0.47
C LEU A 155 69.76 20.55 0.56
N LYS A 156 70.63 19.61 0.92
CA LYS A 156 70.26 18.21 1.18
C LYS A 156 69.32 18.11 2.39
N GLN A 157 69.67 18.74 3.51
CA GLN A 157 68.86 18.73 4.72
C GLN A 157 67.47 19.35 4.52
N MET A 158 67.37 20.43 3.73
CA MET A 158 66.10 21.07 3.40
C MET A 158 65.24 20.18 2.48
N ARG A 159 65.85 19.51 1.50
CA ARG A 159 65.17 18.56 0.62
C ARG A 159 64.63 17.36 1.40
N ASP A 160 65.42 16.83 2.33
CA ASP A 160 65.03 15.71 3.18
C ASP A 160 63.87 16.10 4.12
N ARG A 161 63.92 17.30 4.74
CA ARG A 161 62.84 17.84 5.57
C ARG A 161 61.54 18.03 4.79
N ALA A 162 61.62 18.57 3.58
CA ALA A 162 60.45 18.74 2.71
C ALA A 162 59.84 17.39 2.28
N ALA A 163 60.68 16.38 2.03
CA ALA A 163 60.23 15.04 1.72
C ALA A 163 59.53 14.36 2.91
N THR A 164 60.04 14.54 4.15
CA THR A 164 59.38 14.06 5.36
C THR A 164 58.04 14.74 5.63
N LEU A 165 57.95 16.06 5.46
CA LEU A 165 56.68 16.80 5.65
C LEU A 165 55.62 16.37 4.62
N LYS A 166 56.02 16.16 3.35
CA LYS A 166 55.12 15.60 2.34
C LYS A 166 54.64 14.20 2.71
N ARG A 167 55.53 13.34 3.21
CA ARG A 167 55.19 11.95 3.58
C ARG A 167 54.26 11.92 4.80
N GLU A 168 54.52 12.72 5.82
CA GLU A 168 53.69 12.81 7.04
C GLU A 168 52.29 13.39 6.75
N SER A 169 52.22 14.46 5.95
CA SER A 169 50.94 15.01 5.48
C SER A 169 50.14 13.99 4.67
N LEU A 170 50.80 13.25 3.76
CA LEU A 170 50.14 12.20 2.97
C LEU A 170 49.62 11.07 3.86
N HIS A 171 50.38 10.61 4.85
CA HIS A 171 49.92 9.59 5.80
C HIS A 171 48.75 10.06 6.68
N GLN A 172 48.72 11.32 7.10
CA GLN A 172 47.63 11.88 7.90
C GLN A 172 46.32 12.03 7.10
N VAL A 173 46.42 12.37 5.81
CA VAL A 173 45.27 12.41 4.89
C VAL A 173 44.76 11.01 4.57
N THR A 174 45.66 10.05 4.36
CA THR A 174 45.29 8.67 4.01
C THR A 174 44.58 7.97 5.19
N SER A 175 45.13 8.08 6.41
CA SER A 175 44.55 7.47 7.60
C SER A 175 43.19 8.05 8.00
N ARG A 176 42.91 9.33 7.74
CA ARG A 176 41.57 9.92 7.92
C ARG A 176 40.58 9.50 6.82
N THR A 177 41.05 9.33 5.58
CA THR A 177 40.20 8.89 4.46
C THR A 177 39.72 7.45 4.62
N ASP A 178 40.57 6.56 5.12
CA ASP A 178 40.20 5.16 5.37
C ASP A 178 39.15 5.01 6.48
N THR A 179 39.16 5.89 7.49
CA THR A 179 38.12 5.89 8.55
C THR A 179 36.74 6.30 8.03
N VAL A 180 36.67 7.22 7.06
CA VAL A 180 35.41 7.64 6.42
C VAL A 180 34.89 6.55 5.47
N LYS A 181 35.77 5.89 4.71
CA LYS A 181 35.40 4.80 3.80
C LYS A 181 34.88 3.56 4.54
N THR A 182 35.46 3.22 5.69
CA THR A 182 35.08 2.03 6.48
C THR A 182 33.72 2.16 7.17
N GLN A 183 33.23 3.38 7.45
CA GLN A 183 31.87 3.60 7.96
C GLN A 183 30.79 3.56 6.86
N SER A 184 31.13 3.92 5.63
CA SER A 184 30.18 3.94 4.50
C SER A 184 29.84 2.53 3.99
N MET A 185 30.80 1.60 3.99
CA MET A 185 30.65 0.26 3.38
C MET A 185 29.79 -0.73 4.19
N LYS A 186 29.37 -0.42 5.43
CA LYS A 186 28.50 -1.31 6.23
C LYS A 186 27.00 -1.09 6.02
N LYS A 187 26.58 -0.11 5.21
CA LYS A 187 25.15 0.23 4.99
C LYS A 187 24.66 0.14 3.54
N GLU A 188 25.53 -0.19 2.58
CA GLU A 188 25.28 0.01 1.15
C GLU A 188 24.38 -1.08 0.52
N ASP A 189 24.49 -2.34 0.95
CA ASP A 189 23.71 -3.45 0.36
C ASP A 189 22.20 -3.38 0.65
N SER A 190 21.79 -2.72 1.75
CA SER A 190 20.36 -2.58 2.07
C SER A 190 19.70 -1.39 1.38
N SER A 191 20.46 -0.36 1.01
CA SER A 191 19.91 0.86 0.39
C SER A 191 19.65 0.69 -1.09
N ASP A 192 20.52 -0.02 -1.81
CA ASP A 192 20.39 -0.16 -3.27
C ASP A 192 19.17 -1.00 -3.67
N ALA A 193 18.87 -2.05 -2.89
CA ALA A 193 17.65 -2.84 -3.03
C ALA A 193 16.37 -2.02 -2.77
N GLN A 194 16.40 -1.10 -1.80
CA GLN A 194 15.26 -0.22 -1.50
C GLN A 194 15.06 0.86 -2.58
N VAL A 195 16.15 1.42 -3.10
CA VAL A 195 16.13 2.40 -4.21
C VAL A 195 15.65 1.75 -5.51
N SER A 196 16.09 0.53 -5.82
CA SER A 196 15.60 -0.23 -6.98
C SER A 196 14.09 -0.51 -6.89
N LYS A 197 13.58 -0.91 -5.72
CA LYS A 197 12.15 -1.15 -5.51
C LYS A 197 11.31 0.11 -5.62
N LEU A 198 11.84 1.25 -5.18
CA LEU A 198 11.16 2.55 -5.32
C LEU A 198 11.13 3.02 -6.78
N ARG A 199 12.22 2.79 -7.53
CA ARG A 199 12.33 3.12 -8.95
C ARG A 199 11.35 2.29 -9.80
N GLU A 200 11.20 1.01 -9.51
CA GLU A 200 10.23 0.12 -10.15
C GLU A 200 8.78 0.60 -9.91
N LYS A 201 8.45 0.95 -8.66
CA LYS A 201 7.12 1.51 -8.32
C LYS A 201 6.82 2.82 -9.03
N LEU A 202 7.80 3.71 -9.17
CA LEU A 202 7.64 4.97 -9.91
C LEU A 202 7.39 4.73 -11.40
N GLN A 203 8.07 3.76 -12.02
CA GLN A 203 7.83 3.40 -13.42
C GLN A 203 6.41 2.87 -13.65
N LEU A 204 5.86 2.08 -12.72
CA LEU A 204 4.47 1.60 -12.76
C LEU A 204 3.46 2.76 -12.65
N ILE A 205 3.69 3.71 -11.75
CA ILE A 205 2.83 4.90 -11.59
C ILE A 205 2.86 5.75 -12.86
N SER A 206 4.03 5.98 -13.45
CA SER A 206 4.15 6.72 -14.71
C SER A 206 3.47 6.00 -15.88
N ALA A 207 3.44 4.67 -15.90
CA ALA A 207 2.70 3.89 -16.91
C ALA A 207 1.17 3.98 -16.72
N LEU A 208 0.69 4.03 -15.48
CA LEU A 208 -0.73 4.19 -15.14
C LEU A 208 -1.24 5.63 -15.39
N ALA A 209 -0.38 6.63 -15.18
CA ALA A 209 -0.72 8.04 -15.36
C ALA A 209 -0.76 8.49 -16.84
N ASN A 210 -0.20 7.71 -17.76
CA ASN A 210 -0.14 8.04 -19.20
C ASN A 210 -1.23 7.38 -20.05
N LYS A 211 -2.35 6.91 -19.45
CA LYS A 211 -3.50 6.43 -20.22
C LYS A 211 -4.44 7.62 -20.55
N PRO A 212 -4.74 7.91 -21.83
CA PRO A 212 -5.80 8.85 -22.15
C PRO A 212 -7.13 8.25 -21.71
N GLU A 213 -7.95 9.03 -21.02
CA GLU A 213 -9.38 8.77 -20.85
C GLU A 213 -10.06 8.77 -22.22
N SER A 214 -10.04 7.63 -22.90
CA SER A 214 -10.85 7.38 -24.09
C SER A 214 -12.01 6.49 -23.67
N ASN A 215 -13.15 7.12 -23.41
CA ASN A 215 -14.53 6.69 -23.72
C ASN A 215 -15.54 7.56 -22.94
N ARG A 216 -15.71 8.82 -23.36
CA ARG A 216 -16.88 9.64 -23.06
C ARG A 216 -17.65 9.86 -24.37
N PRO A 217 -18.94 9.48 -24.50
CA PRO A 217 -19.74 9.81 -25.68
C PRO A 217 -19.98 11.33 -25.76
N PRO A 218 -20.12 11.92 -26.96
CA PRO A 218 -20.11 13.37 -27.12
C PRO A 218 -21.42 14.00 -26.61
N GLU A 219 -21.28 15.01 -25.76
CA GLU A 219 -22.33 15.98 -25.46
C GLU A 219 -22.54 16.88 -26.69
N THR A 220 -23.75 16.86 -27.24
CA THR A 220 -24.25 17.90 -28.12
C THR A 220 -24.80 19.03 -27.26
N THR A 221 -24.17 20.19 -27.40
CA THR A 221 -24.63 21.52 -26.99
C THR A 221 -26.12 21.71 -27.26
N HIS A 222 -26.91 22.03 -26.23
CA HIS A 222 -27.96 23.05 -26.31
C HIS A 222 -28.19 23.68 -24.94
N GLU A 223 -28.19 25.00 -24.97
CA GLU A 223 -28.38 25.95 -23.88
C GLU A 223 -29.75 25.77 -23.22
N GLU A 224 -29.83 25.80 -21.88
CA GLU A 224 -30.89 26.56 -21.20
C GLU A 224 -30.58 26.78 -19.71
N GLN A 225 -30.35 28.05 -19.41
CA GLN A 225 -30.75 28.83 -18.24
C GLN A 225 -30.77 28.16 -16.85
N VAL A 226 -29.82 28.64 -16.06
CA VAL A 226 -29.84 28.71 -14.60
C VAL A 226 -31.11 29.44 -14.13
N GLN A 227 -31.99 28.75 -13.41
CA GLN A 227 -32.84 29.40 -12.40
C GLN A 227 -32.72 28.68 -11.06
N SER A 228 -32.03 29.37 -10.17
CA SER A 228 -32.03 29.13 -8.73
C SER A 228 -33.44 29.29 -8.18
N VAL A 229 -33.98 28.22 -7.60
CA VAL A 229 -35.06 28.31 -6.62
C VAL A 229 -34.61 27.68 -5.32
N THR A 230 -34.44 28.54 -4.33
CA THR A 230 -34.22 28.22 -2.93
C THR A 230 -35.40 27.40 -2.39
N SER A 231 -35.14 26.25 -1.76
CA SER A 231 -36.13 25.58 -0.89
C SER A 231 -35.44 24.79 0.22
N LYS A 232 -35.50 25.38 1.42
CA LYS A 232 -35.82 24.84 2.77
C LYS A 232 -35.59 23.32 3.03
N PRO A 233 -35.01 22.93 4.19
CA PRO A 233 -34.77 21.54 4.51
C PRO A 233 -36.08 20.88 4.96
N SER A 234 -36.52 19.85 4.24
CA SER A 234 -37.66 19.03 4.63
C SER A 234 -37.21 17.57 4.80
N ALA A 235 -37.33 17.13 6.05
CA ALA A 235 -37.60 15.79 6.57
C ALA A 235 -36.92 14.57 5.93
N LEU A 236 -36.17 13.86 6.79
CA LEU A 236 -35.80 12.45 6.72
C LEU A 236 -36.84 11.57 6.00
N PRO A 237 -36.40 10.64 5.13
CA PRO A 237 -37.18 9.44 4.86
C PRO A 237 -37.04 8.51 6.07
N GLU A 238 -38.17 8.21 6.72
CA GLU A 238 -38.28 7.12 7.68
C GLU A 238 -37.84 5.80 7.01
N PHE A 239 -36.88 5.13 7.64
CA PHE A 239 -36.59 3.73 7.36
C PHE A 239 -37.83 2.90 7.67
N PRO A 240 -38.22 1.92 6.83
CA PRO A 240 -39.14 0.89 7.29
C PRO A 240 -38.44 0.08 8.38
N GLN A 241 -38.87 0.32 9.61
CA GLN A 241 -38.51 -0.43 10.79
C GLN A 241 -39.21 -1.79 10.73
N SER A 242 -38.67 -2.71 9.93
CA SER A 242 -39.03 -4.13 10.02
C SER A 242 -37.84 -5.02 9.63
N LEU A 243 -36.88 -5.14 10.54
CA LEU A 243 -35.95 -6.27 10.56
C LEU A 243 -35.89 -6.78 12.01
N GLY A 244 -37.02 -7.29 12.48
CA GLY A 244 -37.22 -7.78 13.84
C GLY A 244 -37.35 -9.30 13.98
N ASP A 245 -37.43 -10.06 12.88
CA ASP A 245 -37.92 -11.46 12.97
C ASP A 245 -36.90 -12.58 12.72
N HIS A 246 -35.66 -12.27 12.38
CA HIS A 246 -34.63 -13.33 12.17
C HIS A 246 -33.66 -13.50 13.34
N THR A 247 -33.65 -12.60 14.32
CA THR A 247 -32.84 -12.73 15.54
C THR A 247 -33.51 -13.59 16.61
N GLU A 248 -34.82 -13.86 16.53
CA GLU A 248 -35.51 -14.69 17.52
C GLU A 248 -35.25 -16.19 17.36
N LYS A 249 -34.92 -16.67 16.15
CA LYS A 249 -34.63 -18.10 15.95
C LYS A 249 -33.28 -18.52 16.55
N ALA A 250 -32.31 -17.61 16.62
CA ALA A 250 -31.02 -17.86 17.26
C ALA A 250 -31.10 -17.88 18.80
N ALA A 251 -32.10 -17.22 19.39
CA ALA A 251 -32.28 -17.14 20.84
C ALA A 251 -32.80 -18.44 21.49
N GLN A 252 -33.24 -19.42 20.69
CA GLN A 252 -33.72 -20.73 21.20
C GLN A 252 -32.71 -21.87 21.01
N LEU A 253 -31.64 -21.65 20.24
CA LEU A 253 -30.62 -22.67 20.01
C LEU A 253 -29.63 -22.67 21.17
N ARG A 254 -29.26 -23.86 21.66
CA ARG A 254 -28.26 -23.95 22.74
C ARG A 254 -26.92 -23.46 22.20
N PRO A 255 -26.24 -22.54 22.90
CA PRO A 255 -24.89 -22.14 22.55
C PRO A 255 -23.98 -23.38 22.46
N VAL A 256 -23.28 -23.50 21.35
CA VAL A 256 -22.29 -24.54 21.10
C VAL A 256 -20.97 -24.06 21.71
N SER A 257 -20.34 -24.92 22.50
CA SER A 257 -19.01 -24.63 23.05
C SER A 257 -17.95 -25.04 22.06
N LEU A 258 -17.16 -24.08 21.57
CA LEU A 258 -15.92 -24.35 20.84
C LEU A 258 -14.74 -24.27 21.83
N PRO A 259 -14.01 -25.37 22.06
CA PRO A 259 -12.85 -25.38 22.95
C PRO A 259 -11.82 -24.31 22.54
N GLY A 260 -11.43 -23.48 23.51
CA GLY A 260 -10.43 -22.42 23.29
C GLY A 260 -10.97 -21.15 22.61
N ILE A 261 -12.28 -21.07 22.33
CA ILE A 261 -12.91 -19.88 21.77
C ILE A 261 -14.00 -19.39 22.74
N SER A 262 -13.65 -18.39 23.54
CA SER A 262 -14.54 -17.84 24.59
C SER A 262 -14.86 -16.36 24.38
N SER A 263 -14.21 -15.73 23.40
CA SER A 263 -14.32 -14.31 23.09
C SER A 263 -14.38 -14.10 21.59
N ILE A 264 -15.00 -12.99 21.17
CA ILE A 264 -14.96 -12.48 19.80
C ILE A 264 -13.51 -12.43 19.28
N LYS A 265 -12.55 -12.08 20.15
CA LYS A 265 -11.13 -12.02 19.79
C LYS A 265 -10.56 -13.41 19.49
N ASP A 266 -10.87 -14.40 20.32
CA ASP A 266 -10.45 -15.79 20.10
C ASP A 266 -11.03 -16.34 18.80
N LEU A 267 -12.26 -15.93 18.45
CA LEU A 267 -12.92 -16.33 17.21
C LEU A 267 -12.23 -15.70 15.99
N GLN A 268 -11.80 -14.44 16.07
CA GLN A 268 -11.03 -13.80 15.00
C GLN A 268 -9.67 -14.49 14.80
N ASP A 269 -8.95 -14.76 15.89
CA ASP A 269 -7.68 -15.48 15.84
C ASP A 269 -7.85 -16.90 15.29
N PHE A 270 -8.98 -17.54 15.58
CA PHE A 270 -9.35 -18.83 15.02
C PHE A 270 -9.51 -18.78 13.50
N PHE A 271 -10.29 -17.83 12.96
CA PHE A 271 -10.42 -17.64 11.52
C PHE A 271 -9.08 -17.36 10.82
N HIS A 272 -8.20 -16.57 11.45
CA HIS A 272 -6.88 -16.28 10.90
C HIS A 272 -5.95 -17.49 10.87
N LYS A 273 -6.04 -18.39 11.85
CA LYS A 273 -5.23 -19.62 11.92
C LYS A 273 -5.77 -20.72 11.02
N THR A 274 -7.09 -20.82 10.93
CA THR A 274 -7.79 -21.95 10.31
C THR A 274 -8.19 -21.70 8.86
N GLY A 275 -8.50 -20.45 8.48
CA GLY A 275 -8.92 -20.07 7.13
C GLY A 275 -7.76 -20.08 6.13
N GLN A 276 -7.45 -21.26 5.57
CA GLN A 276 -6.36 -21.43 4.59
C GLN A 276 -6.73 -20.87 3.19
N ASN A 277 -8.02 -20.79 2.90
CA ASN A 277 -8.61 -20.42 1.62
C ASN A 277 -8.95 -18.93 1.48
N MET A 278 -8.88 -18.14 2.58
CA MET A 278 -9.16 -16.68 2.61
C MET A 278 -10.53 -16.28 2.05
N ASP A 279 -11.50 -17.20 2.00
CA ASP A 279 -12.85 -16.97 1.50
C ASP A 279 -13.78 -16.36 2.56
N GLY A 280 -13.29 -16.22 3.80
CA GLY A 280 -14.04 -15.67 4.93
C GLY A 280 -15.02 -16.64 5.57
N LYS A 281 -14.96 -17.92 5.21
CA LYS A 281 -15.79 -18.99 5.76
C LYS A 281 -14.93 -20.19 6.16
N LEU A 282 -15.44 -21.03 7.07
CA LEU A 282 -14.77 -22.25 7.51
C LEU A 282 -15.64 -23.47 7.22
N THR A 283 -15.09 -24.46 6.55
CA THR A 283 -15.70 -25.78 6.43
C THR A 283 -15.66 -26.50 7.79
N TYR A 284 -16.58 -27.44 8.02
CA TYR A 284 -16.54 -28.29 9.21
C TYR A 284 -15.19 -29.02 9.35
N GLN A 285 -14.58 -29.41 8.23
CA GLN A 285 -13.31 -30.11 8.23
C GLN A 285 -12.14 -29.22 8.69
N GLU A 286 -12.14 -27.93 8.34
CA GLU A 286 -11.15 -26.97 8.83
C GLU A 286 -11.31 -26.71 10.33
N ILE A 287 -12.56 -26.62 10.80
CA ILE A 287 -12.88 -26.49 12.23
C ILE A 287 -12.39 -27.74 12.98
N TRP A 288 -12.70 -28.93 12.45
CA TRP A 288 -12.27 -30.21 13.00
C TRP A 288 -10.75 -30.36 13.02
N ASN A 289 -10.05 -29.96 11.96
CA ASN A 289 -8.59 -30.02 11.92
C ASN A 289 -7.93 -29.12 12.98
N SER A 290 -8.61 -28.05 13.38
CA SER A 290 -8.10 -27.09 14.35
C SER A 290 -8.45 -27.44 15.79
N LEU A 291 -9.66 -27.96 16.04
CA LEU A 291 -10.15 -28.32 17.39
C LEU A 291 -9.97 -29.81 17.73
N GLY A 292 -9.73 -30.66 16.72
CA GLY A 292 -9.63 -32.10 16.86
C GLY A 292 -10.93 -32.73 17.40
N SER A 293 -10.77 -33.78 18.22
CA SER A 293 -11.89 -34.49 18.86
C SER A 293 -12.73 -33.65 19.82
N ALA A 294 -12.30 -32.43 20.13
CA ALA A 294 -13.03 -31.50 20.97
C ALA A 294 -13.98 -30.60 20.16
N ALA A 295 -13.99 -30.71 18.83
CA ALA A 295 -14.95 -30.01 17.98
C ALA A 295 -16.39 -30.50 18.24
N PRO A 296 -17.38 -29.60 18.18
CA PRO A 296 -18.79 -29.95 18.34
C PRO A 296 -19.27 -30.81 17.17
N ALA A 297 -20.34 -31.58 17.40
CA ALA A 297 -20.91 -32.46 16.39
C ALA A 297 -21.37 -31.67 15.14
N PRO A 298 -21.21 -32.21 13.93
CA PRO A 298 -21.58 -31.49 12.70
C PRO A 298 -23.06 -31.15 12.66
N GLU A 299 -23.92 -31.98 13.25
CA GLU A 299 -25.37 -31.73 13.36
C GLU A 299 -25.67 -30.49 14.20
N SER A 300 -24.90 -30.26 15.27
CA SER A 300 -25.09 -29.11 16.16
C SER A 300 -24.64 -27.80 15.53
N LEU A 301 -23.59 -27.83 14.70
CA LEU A 301 -23.17 -26.64 13.95
C LEU A 301 -24.11 -26.35 12.77
N ARG A 302 -24.68 -27.37 12.14
CA ARG A 302 -25.58 -27.21 10.97
C ARG A 302 -26.81 -26.35 11.27
N GLU A 303 -27.23 -26.25 12.53
CA GLU A 303 -28.34 -25.37 12.94
C GLU A 303 -28.01 -23.88 12.79
N PHE A 304 -26.71 -23.54 12.74
CA PHE A 304 -26.19 -22.18 12.60
C PHE A 304 -25.72 -21.85 11.17
N ASP A 305 -25.79 -22.81 10.25
CA ASP A 305 -25.59 -22.56 8.81
C ASP A 305 -26.84 -21.90 8.23
N ALA A 306 -26.86 -20.56 8.23
CA ALA A 306 -28.04 -19.78 7.89
C ALA A 306 -28.30 -19.74 6.39
N ASP A 307 -27.24 -19.80 5.58
CA ASP A 307 -27.34 -19.81 4.11
C ASP A 307 -27.29 -21.21 3.48
N GLY A 308 -27.03 -22.25 4.29
CA GLY A 308 -27.11 -23.64 3.89
C GLY A 308 -25.98 -24.08 2.95
N ASP A 309 -24.87 -23.34 2.92
CA ASP A 309 -23.76 -23.59 2.01
C ASP A 309 -22.74 -24.60 2.56
N GLY A 310 -22.96 -25.12 3.77
CA GLY A 310 -22.11 -26.09 4.45
C GLY A 310 -20.81 -25.51 4.98
N ARG A 311 -20.65 -24.18 4.99
CA ARG A 311 -19.51 -23.45 5.54
C ARG A 311 -20.00 -22.37 6.50
N TYR A 312 -19.22 -22.18 7.56
CA TYR A 312 -19.59 -21.28 8.62
C TYR A 312 -18.85 -19.96 8.52
N SER A 313 -19.59 -18.88 8.38
CA SER A 313 -19.09 -17.51 8.45
C SER A 313 -18.81 -17.08 9.88
N PHE A 314 -18.09 -15.97 10.03
CA PHE A 314 -17.79 -15.39 11.33
C PHE A 314 -19.06 -15.07 12.14
N LEU A 315 -20.10 -14.57 11.48
CA LEU A 315 -21.35 -14.20 12.15
C LEU A 315 -22.11 -15.42 12.66
N GLU A 316 -22.09 -16.52 11.91
CA GLU A 316 -22.76 -17.78 12.25
C GLU A 316 -22.07 -18.47 13.42
N LEU A 317 -20.73 -18.53 13.43
CA LEU A 317 -19.99 -19.09 14.57
C LEU A 317 -20.07 -18.19 15.81
N ARG A 318 -20.16 -16.87 15.64
CA ARG A 318 -20.44 -15.96 16.75
C ARG A 318 -21.81 -16.23 17.36
N ALA A 319 -22.83 -16.43 16.53
CA ALA A 319 -24.16 -16.81 16.99
C ALA A 319 -24.16 -18.18 17.68
N ALA A 320 -23.40 -19.15 17.15
CA ALA A 320 -23.23 -20.47 17.76
C ALA A 320 -22.60 -20.38 19.16
N LEU A 321 -21.62 -19.50 19.35
CA LEU A 321 -20.92 -19.30 20.62
C LEU A 321 -21.70 -18.43 21.63
N GLY A 322 -22.66 -17.64 21.16
CA GLY A 322 -23.41 -16.69 22.00
C GLY A 322 -22.56 -15.53 22.53
N VAL A 323 -21.53 -15.10 21.79
CA VAL A 323 -20.58 -14.02 22.15
C VAL A 323 -20.73 -12.75 21.32
#